data_AF-A0A1B8DP71-F1
#
_entry.id   AF-A0A1B8DP71-F1
#
_cell.length_a   1.000
_cell.length_b   1.000
_cell.length_c   1.000
_cell.angle_alpha   90.00
_cell.angle_beta   90.00
_cell.angle_gamma   90.00
#
_symmetry.space_group_name_H-M   'P 1'
#
loop_
_entity.id
_entity.type
_entity.pdbx_description
1 polymer ?
#
loop_
_entity_poly.entity_id
_entity_poly.type
_entity_poly.pdbx_seq_one_letter_code
_entity_poly.pdbx_strand_id
1 'polypeptide(L)'
;MWYITKNQSHWERSTSILDAWGTNLTDIIGTDTSLLVALEGDLFVNAAEIMRWEGNWVEQGAKPSGGSGFSNQLYWLFARQSIIIGQANYGLASIKALLSFAVYLDDISMYNYALNAYQNDPCGGLYGNYHPKTGQGAETGRDQGHAVTGLGWAAYAARVIQSQGVDVYSLGDNLLLKAAEYAAKFNLNNDVSFDPKFYRCEAILINGPWAEPSNISRGISVTSPNVWDIIYYQYVVKRGLKAPWTTKAKQAKDAVGGEQRQTGSGLSDQPSWGELIWSYPGQGKFINNNDRTIWGGGVIGPDGKGNINAV
;
A
#
# COMPACT_ATOMS: atom_id res chain seq x y z
N MET A 1 2.24 11.84 -12.84
CA MET A 1 2.69 12.13 -14.22
C MET A 1 3.92 13.01 -14.31
N TRP A 2 4.03 14.12 -13.55
CA TRP A 2 5.22 15.00 -13.55
C TRP A 2 6.55 14.24 -13.58
N TYR A 3 6.75 13.31 -12.64
CA TYR A 3 7.99 12.53 -12.53
C TYR A 3 8.40 11.82 -13.82
N ILE A 4 7.43 11.30 -14.58
CA ILE A 4 7.63 10.48 -15.77
C ILE A 4 7.91 11.35 -16.99
N THR A 5 7.05 12.34 -17.24
CA THR A 5 7.10 13.11 -18.50
C THR A 5 7.90 14.39 -18.39
N LYS A 6 8.16 14.86 -17.17
CA LYS A 6 8.74 16.17 -16.84
C LYS A 6 8.01 17.33 -17.55
N ASN A 7 6.74 17.14 -17.92
CA ASN A 7 5.91 18.17 -18.54
C ASN A 7 5.43 19.17 -17.47
N GLN A 8 5.75 20.45 -17.68
CA GLN A 8 5.45 21.54 -16.75
C GLN A 8 3.96 21.63 -16.38
N SER A 9 3.05 21.34 -17.30
CA SER A 9 1.61 21.38 -17.02
C SER A 9 1.17 20.38 -15.93
N HIS A 10 1.86 19.24 -15.82
CA HIS A 10 1.60 18.29 -14.72
C HIS A 10 2.17 18.80 -13.40
N TRP A 11 3.32 19.48 -13.44
CA TRP A 11 3.88 20.13 -12.25
C TRP A 11 2.88 21.16 -11.72
N GLU A 12 2.46 22.10 -12.56
CA GLU A 12 1.55 23.20 -12.21
C GLU A 12 0.24 22.69 -11.64
N ARG A 13 -0.36 21.67 -12.29
CA ARG A 13 -1.61 21.09 -11.78
C ARG A 13 -1.40 20.40 -10.44
N SER A 14 -0.36 19.59 -10.28
CA SER A 14 -0.11 18.86 -9.04
C SER A 14 0.19 19.81 -7.87
N THR A 15 1.06 20.81 -8.04
CA THR A 15 1.40 21.76 -6.98
C THR A 15 0.23 22.68 -6.63
N SER A 16 -0.56 23.14 -7.62
CA SER A 16 -1.75 23.95 -7.33
C SER A 16 -2.79 23.22 -6.47
N ILE A 17 -2.95 21.91 -6.66
CA ILE A 17 -3.84 21.09 -5.83
C ILE A 17 -3.25 20.94 -4.41
N LEU A 18 -1.95 20.61 -4.30
CA LEU A 18 -1.29 20.47 -3.01
C LEU A 18 -1.34 21.76 -2.19
N ASP A 19 -1.04 22.90 -2.81
CA ASP A 19 -1.10 24.21 -2.17
C ASP A 19 -2.54 24.57 -1.78
N ALA A 20 -3.53 24.35 -2.65
CA ALA A 20 -4.92 24.66 -2.34
C ALA A 20 -5.45 23.86 -1.14
N TRP A 21 -5.10 22.58 -1.04
CA TRP A 21 -5.45 21.77 0.14
C TRP A 21 -4.67 22.21 1.38
N GLY A 22 -3.37 22.48 1.23
CA GLY A 22 -2.53 22.97 2.32
C GLY A 22 -3.06 24.28 2.92
N THR A 23 -3.47 25.23 2.08
CA THR A 23 -3.86 26.56 2.55
C THR A 23 -5.31 26.69 2.97
N ASN A 24 -6.22 25.88 2.40
CA ASN A 24 -7.67 26.09 2.54
C ASN A 24 -8.38 24.99 3.34
N LEU A 25 -7.76 23.83 3.59
CA LEU A 25 -8.40 22.79 4.38
C LEU A 25 -8.56 23.25 5.83
N THR A 26 -9.78 23.12 6.35
CA THR A 26 -10.12 23.53 7.71
C THR A 26 -10.46 22.36 8.62
N ASP A 27 -11.14 21.33 8.09
CA ASP A 27 -11.52 20.14 8.85
C ASP A 27 -11.77 18.93 7.94
N ILE A 28 -11.69 17.74 8.52
CA ILE A 28 -12.03 16.45 7.88
C ILE A 28 -13.08 15.77 8.75
N ILE A 29 -14.33 15.76 8.29
CA ILE A 29 -15.50 15.31 9.04
C ILE A 29 -16.21 14.13 8.37
N GLY A 30 -16.92 13.32 9.16
CA GLY A 30 -17.67 12.15 8.70
C GLY A 30 -17.41 10.90 9.53
N THR A 31 -18.14 9.82 9.27
CA THR A 31 -18.02 8.57 10.04
C THR A 31 -16.85 7.69 9.58
N ASP A 32 -16.30 7.94 8.40
CA ASP A 32 -15.24 7.12 7.80
C ASP A 32 -14.00 7.95 7.41
N THR A 33 -13.78 9.07 8.12
CA THR A 33 -12.67 10.00 7.88
C THR A 33 -11.31 9.32 8.04
N SER A 34 -11.19 8.43 9.01
CA SER A 34 -9.96 7.66 9.26
C SER A 34 -9.57 6.79 8.06
N LEU A 35 -10.53 6.14 7.40
CA LEU A 35 -10.24 5.34 6.20
C LEU A 35 -9.94 6.24 5.01
N LEU A 36 -10.76 7.26 4.80
CA LEU A 36 -10.57 8.24 3.73
C LEU A 36 -9.14 8.80 3.76
N VAL A 37 -8.70 9.28 4.93
CA VAL A 37 -7.35 9.83 5.11
C VAL A 37 -6.28 8.75 4.96
N ALA A 38 -6.50 7.55 5.47
CA ALA A 38 -5.53 6.46 5.35
C ALA A 38 -5.30 6.00 3.89
N LEU A 39 -6.29 6.22 3.01
CA LEU A 39 -6.22 5.86 1.60
C LEU A 39 -5.82 7.05 0.72
N GLU A 40 -6.61 8.11 0.75
CA GLU A 40 -6.39 9.28 -0.09
C GLU A 40 -5.23 10.13 0.41
N GLY A 41 -5.13 10.31 1.73
CA GLY A 41 -4.02 11.02 2.34
C GLY A 41 -2.68 10.35 2.03
N ASP A 42 -2.62 9.02 2.06
CA ASP A 42 -1.42 8.25 1.68
C ASP A 42 -1.01 8.48 0.21
N LEU A 43 -1.96 8.45 -0.73
CA LEU A 43 -1.67 8.79 -2.13
C LEU A 43 -1.22 10.25 -2.27
N PHE A 44 -1.84 11.15 -1.49
CA PHE A 44 -1.60 12.58 -1.59
C PHE A 44 -0.24 12.99 -1.04
N VAL A 45 0.19 12.40 0.09
CA VAL A 45 1.53 12.62 0.65
C VAL A 45 2.62 12.04 -0.25
N ASN A 46 2.39 10.88 -0.88
CA ASN A 46 3.37 10.34 -1.84
C ASN A 46 3.51 11.25 -3.07
N ALA A 47 2.42 11.87 -3.53
CA ALA A 47 2.49 12.90 -4.57
C ALA A 47 3.27 14.14 -4.09
N ALA A 48 3.01 14.61 -2.86
CA ALA A 48 3.72 15.74 -2.26
C ALA A 48 5.23 15.49 -2.13
N GLU A 49 5.63 14.29 -1.67
CA GLU A 49 7.02 13.87 -1.54
C GLU A 49 7.75 13.88 -2.89
N ILE A 50 7.11 13.36 -3.94
CA ILE A 50 7.64 13.44 -5.31
C ILE A 50 7.78 14.90 -5.74
N MET A 51 6.76 15.74 -5.54
CA MET A 51 6.84 17.14 -5.98
C MET A 51 7.93 17.92 -5.24
N ARG A 52 8.12 17.65 -3.94
CA ARG A 52 9.16 18.28 -3.12
C ARG A 52 10.56 17.96 -3.65
N TRP A 53 10.87 16.69 -3.86
CA TRP A 53 12.22 16.25 -4.22
C TRP A 53 12.52 16.27 -5.72
N GLU A 54 11.53 15.99 -6.57
CA GLU A 54 11.71 15.88 -8.02
C GLU A 54 11.19 17.10 -8.78
N GLY A 55 10.39 17.92 -8.12
CA GLY A 55 9.81 19.14 -8.68
C GLY A 55 10.36 20.42 -8.04
N ASN A 56 11.22 20.34 -7.02
CA ASN A 56 11.64 21.48 -6.20
C ASN A 56 10.44 22.31 -5.70
N TRP A 57 9.29 21.67 -5.48
CA TRP A 57 8.11 22.35 -4.96
C TRP A 57 8.34 22.67 -3.49
N VAL A 58 8.05 23.93 -3.14
CA VAL A 58 7.99 24.40 -1.77
C VAL A 58 6.54 24.76 -1.50
N GLU A 59 5.96 24.11 -0.50
CA GLU A 59 4.57 24.31 -0.13
C GLU A 59 4.25 25.74 0.28
N GLN A 60 3.06 26.20 -0.05
CA GLN A 60 2.57 27.52 0.36
C GLN A 60 2.00 27.50 1.78
N GLY A 61 2.30 28.55 2.55
CA GLY A 61 1.65 28.80 3.86
C GLY A 61 2.27 28.09 5.05
N ALA A 62 3.11 27.06 4.85
CA ALA A 62 3.72 26.30 5.93
C ALA A 62 4.65 27.17 6.80
N LYS A 63 4.36 27.19 8.11
CA LYS A 63 5.15 27.85 9.15
C LYS A 63 5.04 27.05 10.45
N PRO A 64 6.09 27.01 11.29
CA PRO A 64 6.05 26.26 12.56
C PRO A 64 4.91 26.66 13.51
N SER A 65 4.50 27.94 13.49
CA SER A 65 3.45 28.48 14.35
C SER A 65 2.10 28.66 13.62
N GLY A 66 1.89 28.00 12.47
CA GLY A 66 0.71 28.17 11.62
C GLY A 66 -0.11 26.90 11.48
N GLY A 67 -1.37 27.04 11.05
CA GLY A 67 -2.25 25.93 10.64
C GLY A 67 -2.35 25.73 9.13
N SER A 68 -1.70 26.59 8.34
CA SER A 68 -1.74 26.59 6.87
C SER A 68 -0.49 25.92 6.30
N GLY A 69 -0.61 25.31 5.13
CA GLY A 69 0.45 24.56 4.44
C GLY A 69 0.25 23.06 4.53
N PHE A 70 0.66 22.35 3.49
CA PHE A 70 0.41 20.92 3.34
C PHE A 70 0.97 20.09 4.51
N SER A 71 2.19 20.36 4.96
CA SER A 71 2.81 19.71 6.13
C SER A 71 2.00 19.96 7.42
N ASN A 72 1.49 21.19 7.60
CA ASN A 72 0.66 21.51 8.76
C ASN A 72 -0.68 20.76 8.71
N GLN A 73 -1.33 20.69 7.55
CA GLN A 73 -2.56 19.90 7.40
C GLN A 73 -2.29 18.42 7.61
N LEU A 74 -1.19 17.90 7.07
CA LEU A 74 -0.79 16.51 7.21
C LEU A 74 -0.59 16.13 8.69
N TYR A 75 0.07 16.99 9.46
CA TYR A 75 0.27 16.77 10.89
C TYR A 75 -1.04 16.91 11.70
N TRP A 76 -1.78 18.02 11.52
CA TRP A 76 -2.91 18.36 12.39
C TRP A 76 -4.23 17.67 12.03
N LEU A 77 -4.49 17.47 10.74
CA LEU A 77 -5.75 16.91 10.25
C LEU A 77 -5.61 15.47 9.75
N PHE A 78 -4.50 15.11 9.10
CA PHE A 78 -4.39 13.76 8.50
C PHE A 78 -3.87 12.74 9.51
N ALA A 79 -2.71 12.99 10.12
CA ALA A 79 -2.10 12.07 11.08
C ALA A 79 -3.03 11.83 12.28
N ARG A 80 -3.77 12.85 12.73
CA ARG A 80 -4.81 12.73 13.76
C ARG A 80 -5.88 11.68 13.45
N GLN A 81 -6.24 11.51 12.18
CA GLN A 81 -7.25 10.53 11.75
C GLN A 81 -6.68 9.12 11.66
N SER A 82 -5.36 8.95 11.53
CA SER A 82 -4.69 7.65 11.39
C SER A 82 -3.98 7.18 12.66
N ILE A 83 -3.77 8.04 13.67
CA ILE A 83 -3.05 7.71 14.91
C ILE A 83 -3.77 6.64 15.75
N ILE A 84 -5.10 6.62 15.69
CA ILE A 84 -5.92 5.56 16.26
C ILE A 84 -5.96 4.42 15.26
N ILE A 85 -5.10 3.44 15.48
CA ILE A 85 -4.96 2.29 14.59
C ILE A 85 -6.20 1.43 14.69
N GLY A 86 -6.88 1.25 13.57
CA GLY A 86 -8.01 0.33 13.47
C GLY A 86 -7.57 -1.13 13.45
N GLN A 87 -8.52 -2.00 13.13
CA GLN A 87 -8.39 -3.44 13.17
C GLN A 87 -8.34 -4.03 11.75
N ALA A 88 -7.76 -5.22 11.64
CA ALA A 88 -7.61 -5.95 10.40
C ALA A 88 -6.96 -5.12 9.28
N ASN A 89 -7.48 -5.22 8.05
CA ASN A 89 -7.01 -4.45 6.92
C ASN A 89 -7.12 -2.94 7.17
N TYR A 90 -8.15 -2.47 7.88
CA TYR A 90 -8.28 -1.05 8.23
C TYR A 90 -7.07 -0.54 9.01
N GLY A 91 -6.62 -1.32 10.01
CA GLY A 91 -5.41 -1.00 10.77
C GLY A 91 -4.17 -0.90 9.89
N LEU A 92 -4.02 -1.81 8.91
CA LEU A 92 -2.93 -1.75 7.93
C LEU A 92 -3.00 -0.48 7.05
N ALA A 93 -4.20 0.01 6.71
CA ALA A 93 -4.34 1.29 6.01
C ALA A 93 -3.82 2.45 6.88
N SER A 94 -4.24 2.51 8.15
CA SER A 94 -3.78 3.54 9.10
C SER A 94 -2.25 3.51 9.28
N ILE A 95 -1.68 2.32 9.47
CA ILE A 95 -0.23 2.12 9.65
C ILE A 95 0.54 2.58 8.41
N LYS A 96 0.10 2.16 7.21
CA LYS A 96 0.68 2.59 5.93
C LYS A 96 0.68 4.12 5.81
N ALA A 97 -0.45 4.75 6.07
CA ALA A 97 -0.58 6.20 5.96
C ALA A 97 0.31 6.94 6.96
N LEU A 98 0.34 6.50 8.23
CA LEU A 98 1.23 7.09 9.24
C LEU A 98 2.70 6.98 8.86
N LEU A 99 3.14 5.85 8.30
CA LEU A 99 4.51 5.71 7.80
C LEU A 99 4.81 6.73 6.69
N SER A 100 3.91 6.87 5.72
CA SER A 100 4.07 7.84 4.63
C SER A 100 4.05 9.29 5.14
N PHE A 101 3.18 9.61 6.11
CA PHE A 101 3.12 10.93 6.75
C PHE A 101 4.39 11.23 7.53
N ALA A 102 4.87 10.27 8.31
CA ALA A 102 6.07 10.42 9.11
C ALA A 102 7.32 10.69 8.24
N VAL A 103 7.46 9.98 7.12
CA VAL A 103 8.57 10.21 6.17
C VAL A 103 8.50 11.62 5.59
N TYR A 104 7.33 12.07 5.11
CA TYR A 104 7.21 13.42 4.54
C TYR A 104 7.41 14.53 5.58
N LEU A 105 7.07 14.29 6.85
CA LEU A 105 7.21 15.28 7.92
C LEU A 105 8.57 15.23 8.63
N ASP A 106 9.45 14.30 8.25
CA ASP A 106 10.67 13.97 9.00
C ASP A 106 10.40 13.66 10.49
N ASP A 107 9.24 13.08 10.81
CA ASP A 107 8.82 12.77 12.18
C ASP A 107 9.21 11.36 12.60
N ILE A 108 10.36 11.26 13.28
CA ILE A 108 10.92 10.00 13.78
C ILE A 108 9.99 9.34 14.83
N SER A 109 9.26 10.11 15.62
CA SER A 109 8.39 9.56 16.67
C SER A 109 7.17 8.89 16.06
N MET A 110 6.53 9.56 15.09
CA MET A 110 5.43 9.01 14.31
C MET A 110 5.87 7.77 13.53
N TYR A 111 7.06 7.82 12.91
CA TYR A 111 7.62 6.67 12.19
C TYR A 111 7.81 5.46 13.12
N ASN A 112 8.44 5.65 14.28
CA ASN A 112 8.69 4.57 15.24
C ASN A 112 7.39 3.99 15.81
N TYR A 113 6.39 4.84 16.07
CA TYR A 113 5.06 4.38 16.48
C TYR A 113 4.42 3.48 15.41
N ALA A 114 4.40 3.93 14.15
CA ALA A 114 3.79 3.18 13.06
C ALA A 114 4.56 1.90 12.72
N LEU A 115 5.91 1.91 12.76
CA LEU A 115 6.73 0.72 12.60
C LEU A 115 6.49 -0.30 13.72
N ASN A 116 6.42 0.16 14.97
CA ASN A 116 6.09 -0.71 16.09
C ASN A 116 4.69 -1.31 15.92
N ALA A 117 3.71 -0.53 15.49
CA ALA A 117 2.36 -1.03 15.24
C ALA A 117 2.31 -2.04 14.08
N TYR A 118 3.05 -1.82 12.99
CA TYR A 118 3.18 -2.80 11.91
C TYR A 118 3.64 -4.17 12.43
N GLN A 119 4.60 -4.16 13.37
CA GLN A 119 5.20 -5.37 13.92
C GLN A 119 4.38 -6.01 15.05
N ASN A 120 3.74 -5.19 15.89
CA ASN A 120 3.28 -5.62 17.21
C ASN A 120 1.81 -5.30 17.52
N ASP A 121 1.11 -4.52 16.68
CA ASP A 121 -0.30 -4.23 16.94
C ASP A 121 -1.13 -5.52 16.79
N PRO A 122 -1.85 -5.94 17.84
CA PRO A 122 -2.53 -7.24 17.89
C PRO A 122 -3.74 -7.31 16.96
N CYS A 123 -4.26 -6.17 16.49
CA CYS A 123 -5.48 -6.09 15.71
C CYS A 123 -5.22 -5.60 14.28
N GLY A 124 -4.37 -4.59 14.11
CA GLY A 124 -4.07 -3.94 12.83
C GLY A 124 -2.68 -4.26 12.27
N GLY A 125 -1.78 -4.84 13.06
CA GLY A 125 -0.41 -5.17 12.64
C GLY A 125 -0.34 -6.42 11.76
N LEU A 126 0.87 -6.73 11.28
CA LEU A 126 1.11 -7.88 10.40
C LEU A 126 0.68 -9.20 11.03
N TYR A 127 1.02 -9.43 12.30
CA TYR A 127 0.69 -10.67 13.02
C TYR A 127 -0.76 -10.72 13.51
N GLY A 128 -1.42 -9.58 13.68
CA GLY A 128 -2.87 -9.51 13.92
C GLY A 128 -3.68 -9.87 12.67
N ASN A 129 -3.11 -9.62 11.48
CA ASN A 129 -3.76 -9.88 10.20
C ASN A 129 -3.46 -11.26 9.60
N TYR A 130 -2.29 -11.85 9.88
CA TYR A 130 -1.85 -13.07 9.20
C TYR A 130 -1.30 -14.12 10.15
N HIS A 131 -1.82 -15.35 10.02
CA HIS A 131 -1.41 -16.45 10.87
C HIS A 131 0.05 -16.85 10.57
N PRO A 132 0.97 -16.88 11.58
CA PRO A 132 2.42 -17.02 11.36
C PRO A 132 2.85 -18.27 10.59
N LYS A 133 2.09 -19.37 10.70
CA LYS A 133 2.43 -20.66 10.10
C LYS A 133 1.76 -20.88 8.74
N THR A 134 0.51 -20.46 8.60
CA THR A 134 -0.32 -20.81 7.44
C THR A 134 -0.47 -19.66 6.45
N GLY A 135 -0.24 -18.41 6.88
CA GLY A 135 -0.54 -17.23 6.09
C GLY A 135 -2.04 -16.89 6.01
N GLN A 136 -2.92 -17.63 6.70
CA GLN A 136 -4.34 -17.32 6.71
C GLN A 136 -4.57 -15.87 7.12
N GLY A 137 -5.37 -15.14 6.33
CA GLY A 137 -5.79 -13.79 6.64
C GLY A 137 -6.93 -13.77 7.65
N ALA A 138 -6.88 -12.84 8.59
CA ALA A 138 -7.90 -12.63 9.61
C ALA A 138 -9.27 -12.20 9.02
N GLU A 139 -9.26 -11.64 7.81
CA GLU A 139 -10.45 -11.26 7.02
C GLU A 139 -10.91 -12.36 6.04
N THR A 140 -10.19 -13.48 5.90
CA THR A 140 -10.51 -14.50 4.87
C THR A 140 -11.94 -15.05 4.98
N GLY A 141 -12.47 -15.13 6.20
CA GLY A 141 -13.86 -15.56 6.44
C GLY A 141 -14.92 -14.50 6.12
N ARG A 142 -14.55 -13.22 5.96
CA ARG A 142 -15.47 -12.12 5.65
C ARG A 142 -15.77 -12.06 4.15
N ASP A 143 -14.78 -11.67 3.38
CA ASP A 143 -14.78 -11.57 1.93
C ASP A 143 -13.36 -11.41 1.39
N GLN A 144 -13.15 -11.75 0.13
CA GLN A 144 -11.82 -11.70 -0.48
C GLN A 144 -11.38 -10.28 -0.88
N GLY A 145 -12.32 -9.32 -0.98
CA GLY A 145 -11.97 -7.92 -1.22
C GLY A 145 -11.12 -7.38 -0.08
N HIS A 146 -11.61 -7.47 1.16
CA HIS A 146 -10.90 -7.00 2.34
C HIS A 146 -9.64 -7.83 2.64
N ALA A 147 -9.73 -9.16 2.50
CA ALA A 147 -8.58 -10.03 2.75
C ALA A 147 -7.41 -9.75 1.79
N VAL A 148 -7.69 -9.54 0.50
CA VAL A 148 -6.64 -9.27 -0.49
C VAL A 148 -6.17 -7.82 -0.40
N THR A 149 -7.05 -6.83 -0.22
CA THR A 149 -6.64 -5.43 -0.08
C THR A 149 -5.72 -5.21 1.12
N GLY A 150 -5.94 -5.91 2.23
CA GLY A 150 -5.03 -5.89 3.39
C GLY A 150 -3.60 -6.28 3.03
N LEU A 151 -3.40 -7.26 2.13
CA LEU A 151 -2.05 -7.66 1.68
C LEU A 151 -1.34 -6.52 0.96
N GLY A 152 -2.08 -5.78 0.12
CA GLY A 152 -1.55 -4.62 -0.59
C GLY A 152 -1.12 -3.52 0.38
N TRP A 153 -1.95 -3.19 1.36
CA TRP A 153 -1.60 -2.17 2.35
C TRP A 153 -0.45 -2.58 3.27
N ALA A 154 -0.37 -3.86 3.66
CA ALA A 154 0.80 -4.40 4.36
C ALA A 154 2.08 -4.32 3.50
N ALA A 155 1.96 -4.57 2.19
CA ALA A 155 3.07 -4.47 1.25
C ALA A 155 3.51 -3.01 1.03
N TYR A 156 2.57 -2.05 0.97
CA TYR A 156 2.91 -0.63 0.88
C TYR A 156 3.56 -0.09 2.14
N ALA A 157 3.05 -0.45 3.33
CA ALA A 157 3.72 -0.13 4.59
C ALA A 157 5.15 -0.67 4.60
N ALA A 158 5.34 -1.94 4.23
CA ALA A 158 6.66 -2.55 4.10
C ALA A 158 7.56 -1.84 3.08
N ARG A 159 6.97 -1.28 2.01
CA ARG A 159 7.70 -0.53 0.99
C ARG A 159 8.21 0.81 1.50
N VAL A 160 7.38 1.55 2.24
CA VAL A 160 7.77 2.80 2.89
C VAL A 160 8.86 2.53 3.93
N ILE A 161 8.72 1.48 4.74
CA ILE A 161 9.75 1.08 5.71
C ILE A 161 11.07 0.73 5.00
N GLN A 162 10.99 0.00 3.88
CA GLN A 162 12.16 -0.36 3.07
C GLN A 162 12.85 0.85 2.43
N SER A 163 12.12 1.91 2.04
CA SER A 163 12.74 3.12 1.49
C SER A 163 13.61 3.85 2.53
N GLN A 164 13.28 3.67 3.82
CA GLN A 164 14.07 4.16 4.96
C GLN A 164 15.21 3.21 5.38
N GLY A 165 15.47 2.15 4.61
CA GLY A 165 16.62 1.25 4.82
C GLY A 165 16.35 0.04 5.72
N VAL A 166 15.10 -0.19 6.16
CA VAL A 166 14.74 -1.31 7.04
C VAL A 166 13.99 -2.40 6.27
N ASP A 167 14.41 -3.66 6.40
CA ASP A 167 13.72 -4.77 5.74
C ASP A 167 12.70 -5.46 6.64
N VAL A 168 11.41 -5.14 6.44
CA VAL A 168 10.29 -5.85 7.09
C VAL A 168 9.57 -6.84 6.18
N TYR A 169 9.92 -6.94 4.89
CA TYR A 169 9.37 -8.00 4.04
C TYR A 169 9.88 -9.39 4.48
N SER A 170 11.07 -9.46 5.07
CA SER A 170 11.62 -10.71 5.64
C SER A 170 10.97 -11.10 6.99
N LEU A 171 10.16 -10.23 7.59
CA LEU A 171 9.61 -10.43 8.93
C LEU A 171 8.74 -11.71 9.00
N GLY A 172 8.87 -12.46 10.10
CA GLY A 172 8.09 -13.68 10.33
C GLY A 172 8.40 -14.81 9.33
N ASP A 173 9.65 -14.89 8.86
CA ASP A 173 10.07 -15.81 7.80
C ASP A 173 9.21 -15.60 6.54
N ASN A 174 9.24 -14.35 6.03
CA ASN A 174 8.44 -13.86 4.92
C ASN A 174 6.92 -14.06 5.14
N LEU A 175 6.39 -13.68 6.31
CA LEU A 175 4.97 -13.88 6.66
C LEU A 175 4.02 -13.25 5.63
N LEU A 176 4.34 -12.05 5.15
CA LEU A 176 3.53 -11.40 4.12
C LEU A 176 3.52 -12.19 2.79
N LEU A 177 4.62 -12.87 2.42
CA LEU A 177 4.64 -13.78 1.28
C LEU A 177 3.80 -15.04 1.52
N LYS A 178 3.89 -15.65 2.72
CA LYS A 178 3.04 -16.79 3.09
C LYS A 178 1.56 -16.43 2.99
N ALA A 179 1.20 -15.23 3.44
CA ALA A 179 -0.16 -14.74 3.35
C ALA A 179 -0.62 -14.48 1.92
N ALA A 180 0.27 -13.95 1.08
CA ALA A 180 0.00 -13.81 -0.35
C ALA A 180 -0.19 -15.15 -1.05
N GLU A 181 0.65 -16.15 -0.79
CA GLU A 181 0.50 -17.51 -1.32
C GLU A 181 -0.83 -18.14 -0.92
N TYR A 182 -1.22 -17.99 0.36
CA TYR A 182 -2.50 -18.46 0.88
C TYR A 182 -3.69 -17.81 0.15
N ALA A 183 -3.73 -16.49 0.09
CA ALA A 183 -4.82 -15.75 -0.53
C ALA A 183 -4.88 -15.98 -2.05
N ALA A 184 -3.72 -16.04 -2.71
CA ALA A 184 -3.62 -16.35 -4.14
C ALA A 184 -4.16 -17.74 -4.44
N LYS A 185 -3.78 -18.76 -3.68
CA LYS A 185 -4.30 -20.13 -3.85
C LYS A 185 -5.82 -20.14 -3.76
N PHE A 186 -6.38 -19.51 -2.73
CA PHE A 186 -7.83 -19.47 -2.54
C PHE A 186 -8.57 -18.73 -3.68
N ASN A 187 -8.06 -17.57 -4.08
CA ASN A 187 -8.65 -16.74 -5.14
C ASN A 187 -8.41 -17.28 -6.56
N LEU A 188 -7.50 -18.24 -6.73
CA LEU A 188 -7.37 -19.06 -7.93
C LEU A 188 -8.26 -20.30 -7.89
N ASN A 189 -9.36 -20.25 -7.13
CA ASN A 189 -10.37 -21.32 -7.00
C ASN A 189 -9.85 -22.65 -6.45
N ASN A 190 -8.77 -22.64 -5.67
CA ASN A 190 -8.31 -23.83 -4.95
C ASN A 190 -8.72 -23.77 -3.47
N ASP A 191 -8.80 -24.93 -2.82
CA ASP A 191 -9.09 -24.99 -1.40
C ASP A 191 -7.85 -24.71 -0.54
N VAL A 192 -8.11 -24.14 0.63
CA VAL A 192 -7.11 -23.77 1.64
C VAL A 192 -7.57 -24.28 3.00
N SER A 193 -6.62 -24.63 3.87
CA SER A 193 -6.94 -24.96 5.27
C SER A 193 -7.34 -23.68 5.99
N PHE A 194 -8.47 -23.71 6.69
CA PHE A 194 -8.99 -22.56 7.42
C PHE A 194 -9.14 -22.90 8.91
N ASP A 195 -8.58 -22.07 9.77
CA ASP A 195 -8.75 -22.12 11.23
C ASP A 195 -9.77 -21.05 11.65
N PRO A 196 -11.00 -21.43 12.05
CA PRO A 196 -12.02 -20.47 12.48
C PRO A 196 -11.67 -19.76 13.81
N LYS A 197 -10.57 -20.14 14.49
CA LYS A 197 -10.05 -19.46 15.68
C LYS A 197 -9.10 -18.31 15.35
N PHE A 198 -8.68 -18.17 14.09
CA PHE A 198 -7.86 -17.06 13.63
C PHE A 198 -8.71 -16.07 12.82
N TYR A 199 -9.17 -15.01 13.47
CA TYR A 199 -10.07 -14.00 12.93
C TYR A 199 -9.72 -12.60 13.44
N ARG A 200 -10.20 -11.56 12.75
CA ARG A 200 -9.95 -10.16 13.10
C ARG A 200 -10.43 -9.81 14.52
N CYS A 201 -9.82 -8.80 15.13
CA CYS A 201 -10.46 -8.13 16.26
C CYS A 201 -11.85 -7.58 15.86
N GLU A 202 -12.78 -7.61 16.82
CA GLU A 202 -14.16 -7.12 16.65
C GLU A 202 -14.94 -7.79 15.51
N ALA A 203 -14.61 -9.05 15.17
CA ALA A 203 -15.33 -9.80 14.13
C ALA A 203 -16.85 -9.86 14.36
N ILE A 204 -17.30 -9.81 15.62
CA ILE A 204 -18.72 -9.80 15.99
C ILE A 204 -19.50 -8.64 15.37
N LEU A 205 -18.85 -7.49 15.13
CA LEU A 205 -19.48 -6.31 14.52
C LEU A 205 -19.83 -6.52 13.04
N ILE A 206 -19.28 -7.56 12.42
CA ILE A 206 -19.47 -7.88 11.00
C ILE A 206 -19.80 -9.37 10.79
N ASN A 207 -20.56 -9.95 11.73
CA ASN A 207 -21.07 -11.32 11.67
C ASN A 207 -19.98 -12.43 11.66
N GLY A 208 -18.81 -12.17 12.24
CA GLY A 208 -17.81 -13.19 12.55
C GLY A 208 -17.81 -13.62 14.02
N PRO A 209 -16.94 -14.56 14.44
CA PRO A 209 -16.01 -15.31 13.59
C PRO A 209 -16.74 -16.24 12.61
N TRP A 210 -16.12 -16.50 11.46
CA TRP A 210 -16.71 -17.31 10.39
C TRP A 210 -16.23 -18.76 10.49
N ALA A 211 -17.08 -19.70 10.09
CA ALA A 211 -16.75 -21.12 10.13
C ALA A 211 -15.86 -21.57 8.95
N GLU A 212 -15.90 -20.83 7.83
CA GLU A 212 -15.29 -21.20 6.56
C GLU A 212 -14.75 -19.95 5.84
N PRO A 213 -13.78 -20.11 4.90
CA PRO A 213 -13.36 -19.00 4.06
C PRO A 213 -14.50 -18.53 3.15
N SER A 214 -14.68 -17.22 3.02
CA SER A 214 -15.81 -16.65 2.28
C SER A 214 -15.59 -16.66 0.77
N ASN A 215 -16.61 -17.10 0.03
CA ASN A 215 -16.65 -17.00 -1.44
C ASN A 215 -17.07 -15.60 -1.93
N ILE A 216 -17.41 -14.66 -1.04
CA ILE A 216 -17.74 -13.29 -1.44
C ILE A 216 -16.51 -12.64 -2.07
N SER A 217 -16.68 -12.12 -3.28
CA SER A 217 -15.62 -11.52 -4.09
C SER A 217 -14.44 -12.47 -4.39
N ARG A 218 -14.62 -13.79 -4.25
CA ARG A 218 -13.58 -14.78 -4.58
C ARG A 218 -13.31 -14.77 -6.08
N GLY A 219 -12.03 -14.78 -6.44
CA GLY A 219 -11.58 -14.80 -7.82
C GLY A 219 -10.62 -13.67 -8.13
N ILE A 220 -9.89 -13.82 -9.24
CA ILE A 220 -9.07 -12.75 -9.79
C ILE A 220 -9.76 -12.22 -11.04
N SER A 221 -10.10 -10.93 -10.99
CA SER A 221 -10.85 -10.22 -12.02
C SER A 221 -10.34 -8.80 -12.21
N VAL A 222 -10.87 -8.09 -13.20
CA VAL A 222 -10.59 -6.66 -13.43
C VAL A 222 -10.85 -5.83 -12.17
N THR A 223 -11.94 -6.12 -11.45
CA THR A 223 -12.37 -5.39 -10.25
C THR A 223 -11.76 -5.91 -8.95
N SER A 224 -11.06 -7.06 -8.97
CA SER A 224 -10.34 -7.55 -7.79
C SER A 224 -9.18 -6.60 -7.40
N PRO A 225 -8.77 -6.54 -6.12
CA PRO A 225 -7.73 -5.61 -5.66
C PRO A 225 -6.40 -5.72 -6.44
N ASN A 226 -5.78 -4.57 -6.70
CA ASN A 226 -4.51 -4.43 -7.41
C ASN A 226 -3.33 -4.61 -6.44
N VAL A 227 -2.99 -5.86 -6.15
CA VAL A 227 -2.04 -6.22 -5.08
C VAL A 227 -0.89 -7.11 -5.55
N TRP A 228 -1.10 -7.86 -6.63
CA TRP A 228 -0.20 -8.94 -7.00
C TRP A 228 1.16 -8.45 -7.51
N ASP A 229 1.23 -7.27 -8.13
CA ASP A 229 2.48 -6.76 -8.70
C ASP A 229 3.51 -6.43 -7.60
N ILE A 230 3.13 -5.67 -6.56
CA ILE A 230 4.07 -5.30 -5.50
C ILE A 230 4.66 -6.53 -4.80
N ILE A 231 3.84 -7.55 -4.58
CA ILE A 231 4.27 -8.79 -3.91
C ILE A 231 5.14 -9.62 -4.86
N TYR A 232 4.71 -9.83 -6.09
CA TYR A 232 5.45 -10.60 -7.09
C TYR A 232 6.84 -9.99 -7.34
N TYR A 233 6.89 -8.69 -7.64
CA TYR A 233 8.15 -8.03 -7.94
C TYR A 233 9.09 -7.99 -6.74
N GLN A 234 8.55 -7.79 -5.53
CA GLN A 234 9.37 -7.78 -4.33
C GLN A 234 9.94 -9.17 -3.98
N TYR A 235 9.15 -10.23 -4.04
CA TYR A 235 9.56 -11.55 -3.56
C TYR A 235 10.11 -12.46 -4.66
N VAL A 236 9.44 -12.52 -5.81
CA VAL A 236 9.85 -13.44 -6.90
C VAL A 236 10.98 -12.83 -7.71
N VAL A 237 10.84 -11.57 -8.10
CA VAL A 237 11.82 -10.92 -8.98
C VAL A 237 13.01 -10.43 -8.16
N LYS A 238 12.83 -9.48 -7.23
CA LYS A 238 13.95 -8.92 -6.46
C LYS A 238 14.63 -9.93 -5.53
N ARG A 239 13.88 -10.83 -4.89
CA ARG A 239 14.45 -11.78 -3.90
C ARG A 239 14.67 -13.19 -4.45
N GLY A 240 14.21 -13.50 -5.66
CA GLY A 240 14.39 -14.84 -6.26
C GLY A 240 13.66 -15.97 -5.52
N LEU A 241 12.64 -15.65 -4.71
CA LEU A 241 11.91 -16.66 -3.95
C LEU A 241 10.88 -17.39 -4.82
N LYS A 242 10.66 -18.67 -4.53
CA LYS A 242 9.60 -19.45 -5.16
C LYS A 242 8.26 -19.12 -4.53
N ALA A 243 7.38 -18.49 -5.30
CA ALA A 243 6.02 -18.15 -4.89
C ALA A 243 5.02 -18.55 -6.01
N PRO A 244 4.73 -19.86 -6.14
CA PRO A 244 3.97 -20.38 -7.28
C PRO A 244 2.55 -19.83 -7.37
N TRP A 245 1.86 -19.62 -6.24
CA TRP A 245 0.48 -19.12 -6.26
C TRP A 245 0.42 -17.62 -6.53
N THR A 246 1.31 -16.84 -5.92
CA THR A 246 1.45 -15.40 -6.16
C THR A 246 1.80 -15.12 -7.62
N THR A 247 2.69 -15.93 -8.19
CA THR A 247 3.05 -15.82 -9.62
C THR A 247 1.86 -16.10 -10.52
N LYS A 248 1.09 -17.17 -10.23
CA LYS A 248 -0.15 -17.46 -10.97
C LYS A 248 -1.21 -16.37 -10.77
N ALA A 249 -1.30 -15.78 -9.58
CA ALA A 249 -2.26 -14.73 -9.29
C ALA A 249 -1.94 -13.44 -10.05
N LYS A 250 -0.65 -13.06 -10.12
CA LYS A 250 -0.17 -12.01 -11.01
C LYS A 250 -0.54 -12.32 -12.47
N GLN A 251 -0.19 -13.50 -12.97
CA GLN A 251 -0.50 -13.89 -14.36
C GLN A 251 -2.00 -13.85 -14.67
N ALA A 252 -2.84 -14.27 -13.72
CA ALA A 252 -4.29 -14.19 -13.87
C ALA A 252 -4.79 -12.74 -13.90
N LYS A 253 -4.19 -11.85 -13.09
CA LYS A 253 -4.50 -10.41 -13.12
C LYS A 253 -4.06 -9.77 -14.43
N ASP A 254 -2.87 -10.10 -14.92
CA ASP A 254 -2.36 -9.64 -16.22
C ASP A 254 -3.26 -10.11 -17.37
N ALA A 255 -3.75 -11.34 -17.32
CA ALA A 255 -4.65 -11.91 -18.32
C ALA A 255 -6.01 -11.19 -18.43
N VAL A 256 -6.44 -10.49 -17.37
CA VAL A 256 -7.64 -9.63 -17.38
C VAL A 256 -7.29 -8.15 -17.60
N GLY A 257 -6.06 -7.86 -18.03
CA GLY A 257 -5.60 -6.52 -18.40
C GLY A 257 -4.78 -5.80 -17.32
N GLY A 258 -4.24 -6.53 -16.34
CA GLY A 258 -3.31 -6.01 -15.33
C GLY A 258 -3.97 -5.14 -14.26
N GLU A 259 -3.13 -4.44 -13.51
CA GLU A 259 -3.61 -3.40 -12.59
C GLU A 259 -4.21 -2.24 -13.39
N GLN A 260 -5.49 -1.98 -13.18
CA GLN A 260 -6.23 -0.90 -13.83
C GLN A 260 -6.79 0.03 -12.79
N ARG A 261 -6.91 1.32 -13.14
CA ARG A 261 -7.63 2.29 -12.32
C ARG A 261 -9.03 1.74 -12.05
N GLN A 262 -9.34 1.48 -10.78
CA GLN A 262 -10.66 0.99 -10.41
C GLN A 262 -11.74 2.01 -10.77
N THR A 263 -12.95 1.52 -11.04
CA THR A 263 -14.14 2.33 -11.30
C THR A 263 -15.19 2.00 -10.24
N GLY A 264 -15.85 3.01 -9.67
CA GLY A 264 -16.83 2.80 -8.60
C GLY A 264 -16.23 3.01 -7.21
N SER A 265 -16.56 2.15 -6.24
CA SER A 265 -15.97 2.16 -4.90
C SER A 265 -14.52 1.65 -4.91
N GLY A 266 -13.66 2.14 -4.02
CA GLY A 266 -12.27 1.64 -3.87
C GLY A 266 -11.23 2.32 -4.75
N LEU A 267 -11.54 3.49 -5.34
CA LEU A 267 -10.64 4.24 -6.24
C LEU A 267 -9.25 4.51 -5.64
N SER A 268 -9.19 4.60 -4.31
CA SER A 268 -8.00 4.99 -3.54
C SER A 268 -7.41 3.82 -2.76
N ASP A 269 -7.92 2.60 -2.93
CA ASP A 269 -7.39 1.42 -2.25
C ASP A 269 -5.96 1.13 -2.69
N GLN A 270 -5.67 1.31 -3.99
CA GLN A 270 -4.38 0.99 -4.60
C GLN A 270 -4.04 2.01 -5.72
N PRO A 271 -2.78 2.42 -5.88
CA PRO A 271 -2.35 3.31 -6.97
C PRO A 271 -2.63 2.74 -8.37
N SER A 272 -2.71 1.41 -8.50
CA SER A 272 -3.10 0.72 -9.75
C SER A 272 -2.13 0.88 -10.92
N TRP A 273 -0.86 1.16 -10.64
CA TRP A 273 0.21 1.28 -11.64
C TRP A 273 1.33 0.27 -11.39
N GLY A 274 1.03 -0.91 -10.85
CA GLY A 274 2.02 -1.83 -10.31
C GLY A 274 3.16 -2.22 -11.25
N GLU A 275 2.83 -2.63 -12.47
CA GLU A 275 3.79 -2.86 -13.57
C GLU A 275 4.77 -1.69 -13.78
N LEU A 276 4.31 -0.45 -13.63
CA LEU A 276 5.14 0.74 -13.83
C LEU A 276 6.04 1.05 -12.64
N ILE A 277 5.55 0.85 -11.41
CA ILE A 277 6.20 1.37 -10.19
C ILE A 277 6.92 0.30 -9.36
N TRP A 278 6.58 -0.99 -9.56
CA TRP A 278 7.15 -2.11 -8.80
C TRP A 278 8.14 -2.96 -9.59
N SER A 279 8.11 -2.89 -10.92
CA SER A 279 8.92 -3.77 -11.76
C SER A 279 10.42 -3.56 -11.58
N TYR A 280 11.16 -4.67 -11.65
CA TYR A 280 12.62 -4.69 -11.64
C TYR A 280 13.10 -5.24 -12.99
N PRO A 281 14.28 -4.83 -13.49
CA PRO A 281 14.79 -5.28 -14.80
C PRO A 281 15.13 -6.79 -14.85
N GLY A 282 15.11 -7.50 -13.72
CA GLY A 282 15.36 -8.94 -13.65
C GLY A 282 15.55 -9.42 -12.21
N GLN A 283 15.98 -10.67 -12.03
CA GLN A 283 16.39 -11.15 -10.71
C GLN A 283 17.77 -10.61 -10.33
N GLY A 284 17.93 -10.12 -9.10
CA GLY A 284 19.22 -9.66 -8.64
C GLY A 284 19.21 -8.82 -7.37
N LYS A 285 20.40 -8.47 -6.89
CA LYS A 285 20.58 -7.51 -5.81
C LYS A 285 20.54 -6.10 -6.37
N PHE A 286 19.45 -5.40 -6.13
CA PHE A 286 19.31 -3.98 -6.45
C PHE A 286 19.83 -3.16 -5.27
N ILE A 287 20.96 -2.48 -5.46
CA ILE A 287 21.45 -1.48 -4.51
C ILE A 287 20.58 -0.23 -4.71
N ASN A 288 20.10 0.37 -3.61
CA ASN A 288 19.51 1.70 -3.67
C ASN A 288 20.56 2.65 -4.27
N ASN A 289 20.30 3.13 -5.47
CA ASN A 289 21.18 4.04 -6.19
C ASN A 289 20.44 5.36 -6.32
N ASN A 290 21.02 6.46 -5.81
CA ASN A 290 20.44 7.80 -5.89
C ASN A 290 20.32 8.30 -7.35
N ASP A 291 21.03 7.69 -8.30
CA ASP A 291 20.96 7.99 -9.73
C ASP A 291 19.91 7.16 -10.49
N ARG A 292 19.18 6.27 -9.78
CA ARG A 292 18.08 5.48 -10.35
C ARG A 292 16.84 5.71 -9.52
N THR A 293 15.69 5.70 -10.18
CA THR A 293 14.41 5.79 -9.49
C THR A 293 14.34 4.66 -8.46
N ILE A 294 14.03 5.01 -7.21
CA ILE A 294 13.76 4.07 -6.11
C ILE A 294 12.66 3.06 -6.47
N TRP A 295 11.88 3.34 -7.54
CA TRP A 295 10.82 2.55 -8.16
C TRP A 295 11.31 1.52 -9.18
N GLY A 296 12.36 0.76 -8.84
CA GLY A 296 12.68 -0.46 -9.57
C GLY A 296 13.58 -0.34 -10.81
N GLY A 297 14.29 0.78 -11.00
CA GLY A 297 15.52 0.80 -11.80
C GLY A 297 15.41 0.44 -13.29
N GLY A 298 14.22 0.56 -13.89
CA GLY A 298 14.03 0.43 -15.33
C GLY A 298 14.09 1.76 -16.08
N VAL A 299 14.28 1.69 -17.40
CA VAL A 299 14.27 2.85 -18.31
C VAL A 299 12.90 2.91 -18.98
N ILE A 300 12.27 4.09 -18.97
CA ILE A 300 10.99 4.31 -19.65
C ILE A 300 11.18 4.10 -21.15
N GLY A 301 10.40 3.21 -21.76
CA GLY A 301 10.46 2.95 -23.20
C GLY A 301 10.12 4.22 -24.02
N PRO A 302 10.57 4.31 -25.29
CA PRO A 302 10.46 5.53 -26.11
C PRO A 302 9.02 6.08 -26.29
N ASP A 303 7.99 5.27 -26.00
CA ASP A 303 6.58 5.65 -26.13
C ASP A 303 5.82 5.76 -24.78
N GLY A 304 6.51 5.76 -23.64
CA GLY A 304 5.87 5.83 -22.32
C GLY A 304 5.04 4.60 -21.94
N LYS A 305 5.23 3.49 -22.66
CA LYS A 305 4.74 2.16 -22.26
C LYS A 305 5.76 1.57 -21.28
N GLY A 306 5.26 0.94 -20.21
CA GLY A 306 6.01 0.54 -19.02
C GLY A 306 7.27 -0.30 -19.25
N ASN A 307 7.95 -0.62 -18.15
CA ASN A 307 9.23 -1.32 -18.14
C ASN A 307 9.21 -2.55 -19.04
N ILE A 308 9.96 -2.48 -20.13
CA ILE A 308 10.23 -3.65 -20.97
C ILE A 308 11.27 -4.46 -20.20
N ASN A 309 10.95 -5.72 -19.88
CA ASN A 309 11.95 -6.70 -19.45
C ASN A 309 13.08 -6.67 -20.48
N ALA A 310 14.22 -6.05 -20.14
CA ALA A 310 15.40 -6.15 -20.96
C ALA A 310 15.95 -7.57 -20.75
N VAL A 311 16.00 -8.31 -21.85
CA VAL A 311 16.41 -9.73 -21.94
C VAL A 311 17.71 -10.01 -21.19
#